data_AF-X0Q8Z7-F1
#
_entry.id   AF-X0Q8Z7-F1
#
_cell.length_a   1.000
_cell.length_b   1.000
_cell.length_c   1.000
_cell.angle_alpha   90.00
_cell.angle_beta   90.00
_cell.angle_gamma   90.00
#
_symmetry.space_group_name_H-M   'P 1'
#
loop_
_entity.id
_entity.type
_entity.pdbx_description
1 polymer ?
#
loop_
_entity_poly.entity_id
_entity_poly.type
_entity_poly.pdbx_seq_one_letter_code
_entity_poly.pdbx_strand_id
1 'polypeptide(L)'
;MSVVGGSALKVEQDARHSYETQAAALVEAGLPAQEAFTGGPVVEALQVDMTFSLFTMFESIGGDLLGQTLSVFTCILLGTFLITSADSGTYVLCFLDAEGAQTSPKKMRIIWGILIAIIAGSLLYAGGLKAMQTASIIAGFPISIFLFIMCITLFKSLKEEANRMGL
;
A
#
# COMPACT_ATOMS: atom_id res chain seq x y z
N MET A 1 -6.78 8.49 -2.59
CA MET A 1 -5.64 9.26 -3.13
C MET A 1 -5.82 10.77 -3.06
N SER A 2 -7.00 11.35 -3.34
CA SER A 2 -7.18 12.82 -3.39
C SER A 2 -6.77 13.57 -2.11
N VAL A 3 -7.21 13.10 -0.93
CA VAL A 3 -6.91 13.80 0.34
C VAL A 3 -5.43 13.72 0.68
N VAL A 4 -4.86 12.52 0.87
CA VAL A 4 -3.46 12.33 1.28
C VAL A 4 -2.45 12.74 0.20
N GLY A 5 -2.73 12.40 -1.06
CA GLY A 5 -1.86 12.77 -2.18
C GLY A 5 -1.91 14.27 -2.50
N GLY A 6 -3.10 14.88 -2.46
CA GLY A 6 -3.26 16.31 -2.69
C GLY A 6 -2.61 17.17 -1.60
N SER A 7 -2.67 16.73 -0.35
CA SER A 7 -1.99 17.40 0.77
C SER A 7 -0.47 17.24 0.72
N ALA A 8 0.04 16.05 0.36
CA ALA A 8 1.47 15.87 0.11
C ALA A 8 1.96 16.82 -1.01
N LEU A 9 1.21 16.95 -2.11
CA LEU A 9 1.53 17.90 -3.17
C LEU A 9 1.51 19.35 -2.69
N LYS A 10 0.56 19.71 -1.83
CA LYS A 10 0.50 21.05 -1.24
C LYS A 10 1.74 21.35 -0.38
N VAL A 11 2.16 20.41 0.45
CA VAL A 11 3.39 20.54 1.27
C VAL A 11 4.63 20.73 0.38
N GLU A 12 4.72 19.97 -0.71
CA GLU A 12 5.81 20.11 -1.69
C GLU A 12 5.79 21.46 -2.43
N GLN A 13 4.59 21.97 -2.75
CA GLN A 13 4.43 23.29 -3.37
C GLN A 13 4.82 24.43 -2.42
N ASP A 14 4.41 24.34 -1.15
CA ASP A 14 4.75 25.33 -0.11
C ASP A 14 6.27 25.35 0.13
N ALA A 15 6.92 24.18 0.14
CA ALA A 15 8.37 24.07 0.19
C ALA A 15 9.01 24.78 -1.02
N ARG A 16 8.61 24.45 -2.25
CA ARG A 16 9.15 25.09 -3.48
C ARG A 16 9.05 26.62 -3.43
N HIS A 17 7.91 27.16 -3.04
CA HIS A 17 7.73 28.61 -2.92
C HIS A 17 8.69 29.24 -1.91
N SER A 18 8.97 28.57 -0.78
CA SER A 18 9.94 29.06 0.21
C SER A 18 11.40 29.02 -0.26
N TYR A 19 11.73 28.10 -1.18
CA TYR A 19 13.05 28.06 -1.83
C TYR A 19 13.17 29.15 -2.90
N GLU A 20 12.12 29.40 -3.68
CA GLU A 20 12.10 30.48 -4.67
C GLU A 20 12.25 31.86 -4.02
N THR A 21 11.60 32.09 -2.88
CA THR A 21 11.75 33.36 -2.13
C THR A 21 13.13 33.52 -1.51
N GLN A 22 13.73 32.44 -0.98
CA GLN A 22 15.11 32.46 -0.48
C GLN A 22 16.13 32.67 -1.61
N ALA A 23 15.96 32.00 -2.75
CA ALA A 23 16.81 32.19 -3.92
C ALA A 23 16.72 33.62 -4.46
N ALA A 24 15.52 34.20 -4.52
CA ALA A 24 15.33 35.60 -4.90
C ALA A 24 16.04 36.56 -3.92
N ALA A 25 15.92 36.33 -2.61
CA ALA A 25 16.59 37.14 -1.59
C ALA A 25 18.13 37.05 -1.64
N LEU A 26 18.69 35.87 -1.96
CA LEU A 26 20.14 35.68 -2.10
C LEU A 26 20.70 36.34 -3.36
N VAL A 27 19.95 36.29 -4.47
CA VAL A 27 20.30 36.99 -5.70
C VAL A 27 20.26 38.50 -5.49
N GLU A 28 19.27 39.02 -4.75
CA GLU A 28 19.19 40.44 -4.37
C GLU A 28 20.35 40.86 -3.44
N ALA A 29 20.82 39.96 -2.57
CA ALA A 29 21.98 40.16 -1.70
C ALA A 29 23.34 40.02 -2.41
N GLY A 30 23.36 39.75 -3.74
CA GLY A 30 24.60 39.59 -4.52
C GLY A 30 25.41 38.33 -4.17
N LEU A 31 24.80 37.37 -3.47
CA LEU A 31 25.39 36.09 -3.11
C LEU A 31 25.17 35.06 -4.24
N PRO A 32 26.02 34.02 -4.35
CA PRO A 32 25.84 32.98 -5.37
C PRO A 32 24.47 32.30 -5.23
N ALA A 33 23.88 31.93 -6.37
CA ALA A 33 22.59 31.24 -6.43
C ALA A 33 22.63 29.93 -5.62
N GLN A 34 21.60 29.70 -4.81
CA GLN A 34 21.46 28.49 -4.00
C GLN A 34 21.31 27.26 -4.89
N GLU A 35 21.82 26.11 -4.42
CA GLU A 35 21.77 24.85 -5.18
C GLU A 35 20.33 24.47 -5.59
N ALA A 36 20.21 23.74 -6.71
CA ALA A 36 18.93 23.40 -7.31
C ALA A 36 18.02 22.64 -6.33
N PHE A 37 16.74 23.02 -6.27
CA PHE A 37 15.74 22.37 -5.41
C PHE A 37 15.65 20.86 -5.67
N THR A 38 16.06 20.06 -4.69
CA THR A 38 16.15 18.60 -4.77
C THR A 38 14.87 17.87 -4.33
N GLY A 39 13.94 18.56 -3.65
CA GLY A 39 12.66 18.01 -3.18
C GLY A 39 12.20 18.66 -1.88
N GLY A 40 10.90 18.60 -1.60
CA GLY A 40 10.34 18.97 -0.30
C GLY A 40 10.41 17.80 0.69
N PRO A 41 9.93 18.03 1.93
CA PRO A 41 10.12 17.09 3.04
C PRO A 41 9.45 15.73 2.82
N VAL A 42 8.38 15.66 2.02
CA VAL A 42 7.65 14.40 1.78
C VAL A 42 8.36 13.57 0.71
N VAL A 43 8.92 14.20 -0.32
CA VAL A 43 9.72 13.55 -1.37
C VAL A 43 11.06 13.06 -0.82
N GLU A 44 11.68 13.83 0.07
CA GLU A 44 12.92 13.40 0.73
C GLU A 44 12.68 12.19 1.65
N ALA A 45 11.59 12.21 2.43
CA ALA A 45 11.19 11.06 3.24
C ALA A 45 10.93 9.80 2.40
N LEU A 46 10.35 9.92 1.20
CA LEU A 46 10.15 8.79 0.27
C LEU A 46 11.46 8.13 -0.18
N GLN A 47 12.56 8.89 -0.27
CA GLN A 47 13.85 8.34 -0.68
C GLN A 47 14.49 7.50 0.43
N VAL A 48 14.16 7.80 1.69
CA VAL A 48 14.64 7.05 2.86
C VAL A 48 13.79 5.81 3.10
N ASP A 49 12.48 5.98 3.26
CA ASP A 49 11.53 4.87 3.38
C ASP A 49 10.12 5.33 2.98
N MET A 50 9.45 4.51 2.17
CA MET A 50 8.06 4.76 1.78
C MET A 50 7.11 4.85 2.98
N THR A 51 7.44 4.16 4.08
CA THR A 51 6.65 4.10 5.31
C THR A 51 6.69 5.41 6.08
N PHE A 52 7.83 6.12 6.07
CA PHE A 52 7.97 7.39 6.81
C PHE A 52 7.25 8.56 6.15
N SER A 53 7.09 8.53 4.83
CA SER A 53 6.47 9.62 4.06
C SER A 53 5.09 10.04 4.59
N LEU A 54 4.25 9.08 5.01
CA LEU A 54 2.92 9.38 5.56
C LEU A 54 3.02 10.09 6.92
N PHE A 55 3.96 9.68 7.76
CA PHE A 55 4.15 10.27 9.09
C PHE A 55 4.75 11.68 9.00
N THR A 56 5.75 11.88 8.13
CA THR A 56 6.31 13.21 7.83
C THR A 56 5.27 14.16 7.25
N MET A 57 4.36 13.63 6.43
CA MET A 57 3.24 14.40 5.89
C MET A 57 2.25 14.84 6.99
N PHE A 58 1.93 13.98 7.96
CA PHE A 58 1.07 14.35 9.08
C PHE A 58 1.69 15.43 9.97
N GLU A 59 3.00 15.34 10.21
CA GLU A 59 3.77 16.35 10.95
C GLU A 59 3.74 17.70 10.21
N SER A 60 3.89 17.68 8.89
CA SER A 60 3.90 18.88 8.03
C SER A 60 2.55 19.62 7.96
N ILE A 61 1.42 18.93 8.21
CA ILE A 61 0.07 19.53 8.10
C ILE A 61 -0.49 20.03 9.43
N GLY A 62 -0.26 19.31 10.52
CA GLY A 62 -1.02 19.50 11.76
C GLY A 62 -0.24 20.14 12.91
N GLY A 63 1.08 20.31 12.78
CA GLY A 63 1.96 20.57 13.93
C GLY A 63 2.14 19.34 14.83
N ASP A 64 3.08 19.42 15.78
CA ASP A 64 3.54 18.26 16.59
C ASP A 64 2.40 17.44 17.23
N LEU A 65 1.40 18.11 17.83
CA LEU A 65 0.36 17.43 18.60
C LEU A 65 -0.68 16.70 17.72
N LEU A 66 -1.12 17.32 16.62
CA LEU A 66 -2.06 16.68 15.70
C LEU A 66 -1.37 15.61 14.86
N GLY A 67 -0.13 15.85 14.42
CA GLY A 67 0.66 14.87 13.67
C GLY A 67 0.87 13.58 14.46
N GLN A 68 1.22 13.69 15.74
CA GLN A 68 1.38 12.52 16.61
C GLN A 68 0.06 11.76 16.84
N THR A 69 -1.06 12.47 17.02
CA THR A 69 -2.38 11.85 17.21
C THR A 69 -2.81 11.06 15.96
N LEU A 70 -2.67 11.66 14.77
CA LEU A 70 -2.98 11.00 13.50
C LEU A 70 -2.07 9.79 13.25
N SER A 71 -0.79 9.88 13.64
CA SER A 71 0.17 8.78 13.50
C SER A 71 -0.23 7.57 14.35
N VAL A 72 -0.61 7.79 15.61
CA VAL A 72 -1.08 6.71 16.50
C VAL A 72 -2.37 6.09 15.96
N PHE A 73 -3.33 6.91 15.53
CA PHE A 73 -4.59 6.43 14.97
C PHE A 73 -4.36 5.60 13.70
N THR A 74 -3.46 6.05 12.83
CA THR A 74 -3.06 5.34 11.61
C THR A 74 -2.39 4.01 11.92
N CYS A 75 -1.55 3.94 12.94
CA CYS A 75 -0.93 2.69 13.38
C CYS A 75 -1.98 1.65 13.82
N ILE A 76 -3.00 2.08 14.58
CA ILE A 76 -4.12 1.21 15.00
C ILE A 76 -4.94 0.76 13.79
N LEU A 77 -5.25 1.67 12.86
CA LEU A 77 -5.97 1.34 11.64
C LEU A 77 -5.20 0.34 10.77
N LEU A 78 -3.89 0.53 10.61
CA LEU A 78 -3.04 -0.38 9.86
C LEU A 78 -3.00 -1.77 10.52
N GLY A 79 -2.87 -1.82 11.85
CA GLY A 79 -2.89 -3.08 12.61
C GLY A 79 -4.22 -3.83 12.45
N THR A 80 -5.34 -3.15 12.62
CA THR A 80 -6.67 -3.76 12.47
C THR A 80 -6.95 -4.21 11.03
N PHE A 81 -6.57 -3.39 10.03
CA PHE A 81 -6.66 -3.75 8.62
C PHE A 81 -5.84 -5.02 8.29
N LEU A 82 -4.61 -5.12 8.80
CA LEU A 82 -3.78 -6.31 8.62
C LEU A 82 -4.41 -7.55 9.27
N ILE A 83 -4.95 -7.43 10.49
CA ILE A 83 -5.61 -8.55 11.18
C ILE A 83 -6.83 -9.03 10.39
N THR A 84 -7.73 -8.12 9.99
CA THR A 84 -8.94 -8.49 9.25
C THR A 84 -8.63 -9.06 7.86
N SER A 85 -7.60 -8.54 7.19
CA SER A 85 -7.13 -9.05 5.90
C SER A 85 -6.53 -10.45 6.02
N ALA A 86 -5.64 -10.65 6.99
CA ALA A 86 -5.02 -11.95 7.26
C ALA A 86 -6.06 -13.01 7.65
N ASP A 87 -7.08 -12.62 8.43
CA ASP A 87 -8.15 -13.51 8.83
C ASP A 87 -8.96 -14.02 7.64
N SER A 88 -9.38 -13.10 6.76
CA SER A 88 -10.13 -13.41 5.55
C SER A 88 -9.31 -14.26 4.58
N GLY A 89 -8.01 -13.97 4.42
CA GLY A 89 -7.12 -14.73 3.56
C GLY A 89 -6.89 -16.17 4.04
N THR A 90 -6.67 -16.34 5.34
CA THR A 90 -6.50 -17.67 5.95
C THR A 90 -7.79 -18.49 5.83
N TYR A 91 -8.95 -17.85 5.96
CA TYR A 91 -10.23 -18.52 5.76
C TYR A 91 -10.40 -19.07 4.34
N VAL A 92 -10.07 -18.30 3.30
CA VAL A 92 -10.15 -18.76 1.91
C VAL A 92 -9.19 -19.94 1.67
N LEU A 93 -7.97 -19.89 2.19
CA LEU A 93 -7.02 -21.00 2.08
C LEU A 93 -7.55 -22.28 2.74
N CYS A 94 -8.10 -22.17 3.95
CA CYS A 94 -8.70 -23.30 4.66
C CYS A 94 -9.93 -23.86 3.95
N PHE A 95 -10.68 -23.02 3.24
CA PHE A 95 -11.85 -23.43 2.45
C PHE A 95 -11.43 -24.22 1.20
N LEU A 96 -10.38 -23.78 0.51
CA LEU A 96 -9.83 -24.49 -0.65
C LEU A 96 -9.22 -25.85 -0.26
N ASP A 97 -8.47 -25.89 0.85
CA ASP A 97 -7.80 -27.09 1.35
C ASP A 97 -8.79 -28.12 1.95
N ALA A 98 -10.01 -27.69 2.30
CA ALA A 98 -11.08 -28.56 2.77
C ALA A 98 -12.02 -29.04 1.64
N GLU A 99 -11.64 -28.92 0.36
CA GLU A 99 -12.47 -29.25 -0.81
C GLU A 99 -13.85 -28.56 -0.80
N GLY A 100 -13.96 -27.39 -0.18
CA GLY A 100 -15.22 -26.66 -0.02
C GLY A 100 -16.10 -27.10 1.16
N ALA A 101 -15.60 -27.98 2.04
CA ALA A 101 -16.28 -28.31 3.29
C ALA A 101 -16.30 -27.09 4.23
N GLN A 102 -17.52 -26.69 4.63
CA GLN A 102 -17.78 -25.48 5.43
C GLN A 102 -17.13 -25.49 6.83
N THR A 103 -16.69 -26.66 7.33
CA THR A 103 -16.14 -26.82 8.67
C THR A 103 -14.68 -27.28 8.63
N SER A 104 -13.79 -26.41 8.16
CA SER A 104 -12.36 -26.66 8.26
C SER A 104 -11.93 -26.61 9.75
N PRO A 105 -11.22 -27.63 10.29
CA PRO A 105 -10.90 -27.69 11.70
C PRO A 105 -10.04 -26.50 12.15
N LYS A 106 -10.34 -25.91 13.31
CA LYS A 106 -9.63 -24.73 13.87
C LYS A 106 -8.10 -24.86 13.86
N LYS A 107 -7.60 -26.10 13.95
CA LYS A 107 -6.17 -26.44 13.87
C LYS A 107 -5.54 -26.04 12.52
N MET A 108 -6.26 -26.26 11.42
CA MET A 108 -5.78 -25.97 10.06
C MET A 108 -5.62 -24.47 9.83
N ARG A 109 -6.57 -23.67 10.35
CA ARG A 109 -6.51 -22.20 10.32
C ARG A 109 -5.30 -21.65 11.09
N ILE A 110 -4.96 -22.24 12.24
CA ILE A 110 -3.77 -21.84 13.01
C ILE A 110 -2.48 -22.18 12.25
N ILE A 111 -2.41 -23.38 11.65
CA ILE A 111 -1.24 -23.81 10.87
C ILE A 111 -1.00 -22.87 9.68
N TRP A 112 -2.04 -22.59 8.89
CA TRP A 112 -1.95 -21.68 7.76
C TRP A 112 -1.61 -20.24 8.20
N GLY A 113 -2.19 -19.75 9.30
CA GLY A 113 -1.85 -18.44 9.84
C GLY A 113 -0.37 -18.31 10.25
N ILE A 114 0.17 -19.32 10.93
CA ILE A 114 1.60 -19.36 11.30
C ILE A 114 2.48 -19.44 10.05
N LEU A 115 2.11 -20.26 9.08
CA LEU A 115 2.86 -20.40 7.82
C LEU A 115 2.93 -19.06 7.06
N ILE A 116 1.82 -18.33 6.96
CA ILE A 116 1.78 -17.01 6.33
C ILE A 116 2.69 -16.02 7.08
N ALA A 117 2.65 -16.02 8.41
CA ALA A 117 3.51 -15.16 9.23
C ALA A 117 5.01 -15.48 9.05
N ILE A 118 5.37 -16.77 8.96
CA ILE A 118 6.75 -17.21 8.68
C ILE A 118 7.18 -16.77 7.29
N ILE A 119 6.34 -16.95 6.27
CA ILE A 119 6.64 -16.52 4.90
C ILE A 119 6.86 -15.00 4.88
N ALA A 120 5.91 -14.23 5.43
CA ALA A 120 6.02 -12.78 5.50
C ALA A 120 7.30 -12.31 6.22
N GLY A 121 7.61 -12.89 7.38
CA GLY A 121 8.83 -12.60 8.13
C GLY A 121 10.11 -12.97 7.36
N SER A 122 10.12 -14.10 6.67
CA SER A 122 11.26 -14.56 5.87
C SER A 122 11.53 -13.64 4.67
N LEU A 123 10.49 -13.17 3.98
CA LEU A 123 10.63 -12.24 2.86
C LEU A 123 11.11 -10.86 3.33
N LEU A 124 10.61 -10.41 4.48
CA LEU A 124 11.04 -9.16 5.09
C LEU A 124 12.53 -9.23 5.45
N TYR A 125 12.98 -10.36 6.02
CA TYR A 125 14.40 -10.59 6.33
C TYR A 125 15.29 -10.69 5.09
N ALA A 126 14.82 -11.33 4.02
CA ALA A 126 15.63 -11.58 2.83
C ALA A 126 15.92 -10.33 1.98
N GLY A 127 14.97 -9.40 1.86
CA GLY A 127 15.16 -8.21 1.03
C GLY A 127 14.14 -7.11 1.25
N GLY A 128 13.51 -7.08 2.42
CA GLY A 128 12.60 -6.03 2.85
C GLY A 128 11.42 -5.83 1.90
N LEU A 129 10.99 -4.57 1.77
CA LEU A 129 9.82 -4.17 0.96
C LEU A 129 9.95 -4.60 -0.50
N LYS A 130 11.15 -4.49 -1.09
CA LYS A 130 11.38 -4.80 -2.51
C LYS A 130 11.23 -6.30 -2.78
N ALA A 131 11.68 -7.16 -1.85
CA ALA A 131 11.47 -8.60 -1.96
C ALA A 131 9.98 -8.96 -1.88
N MET A 132 9.23 -8.35 -0.95
CA MET A 132 7.79 -8.58 -0.82
C MET A 132 7.03 -8.15 -2.08
N GLN A 133 7.36 -6.99 -2.66
CA GLN A 133 6.75 -6.53 -3.91
C GLN A 133 7.05 -7.48 -5.08
N THR A 134 8.31 -7.90 -5.21
CA THR A 134 8.72 -8.82 -6.29
C THR A 134 8.04 -10.17 -6.17
N ALA A 135 7.97 -10.74 -4.96
CA ALA A 135 7.28 -11.99 -4.71
C ALA A 135 5.78 -11.91 -5.04
N SER A 136 5.13 -10.79 -4.70
CA SER A 136 3.72 -10.54 -5.04
C SER A 136 3.50 -10.50 -6.56
N ILE A 137 4.40 -9.85 -7.31
CA ILE A 137 4.32 -9.79 -8.79
C ILE A 137 4.44 -11.20 -9.38
N ILE A 138 5.42 -11.99 -8.94
CA ILE A 138 5.66 -13.35 -9.43
C ILE A 138 4.47 -14.27 -9.10
N ALA A 139 3.93 -14.16 -7.88
CA ALA A 139 2.77 -14.95 -7.46
C ALA A 139 1.47 -14.53 -8.17
N GLY A 140 1.29 -13.23 -8.43
CA GLY A 140 0.10 -12.69 -9.08
C GLY A 140 0.02 -12.96 -10.58
N PHE A 141 1.19 -13.10 -11.25
CA PHE A 141 1.25 -13.33 -12.69
C PHE A 141 0.47 -14.56 -13.18
N PRO A 142 0.66 -15.79 -12.64
CA PRO A 142 -0.11 -16.96 -13.08
C PRO A 142 -1.61 -16.86 -12.72
N ILE A 143 -1.94 -16.27 -11.56
CA ILE A 143 -3.33 -16.06 -11.13
C ILE A 143 -4.05 -15.10 -12.09
N SER A 144 -3.36 -14.08 -12.60
CA SER A 144 -3.91 -13.15 -13.58
C SER A 144 -4.34 -13.85 -14.88
N ILE A 145 -3.54 -14.79 -15.37
CA ILE A 145 -3.88 -15.62 -16.55
C ILE A 145 -5.13 -16.46 -16.25
N PHE A 146 -5.19 -17.06 -15.06
CA PHE A 146 -6.35 -17.86 -14.66
C PHE A 146 -7.63 -17.01 -14.56
N LEU A 147 -7.55 -15.81 -13.97
CA LEU A 147 -8.67 -14.87 -13.89
C LEU A 147 -9.14 -14.43 -15.28
N PHE A 148 -8.23 -14.24 -16.23
CA PHE A 148 -8.58 -13.92 -17.61
C PHE A 148 -9.41 -15.04 -18.28
N ILE A 149 -9.00 -16.30 -18.09
CA ILE A 149 -9.75 -17.46 -18.58
C ILE A 149 -11.11 -17.57 -17.88
N MET A 150 -11.16 -17.29 -16.57
CA MET A 150 -12.39 -17.28 -15.78
C MET A 150 -13.39 -16.23 -16.30
N CYS A 151 -12.92 -15.02 -16.64
CA CYS A 151 -13.76 -14.00 -17.27
C CYS A 151 -14.36 -14.49 -18.59
N ILE A 152 -13.56 -15.09 -19.48
CA ILE A 152 -14.05 -15.63 -20.77
C ILE A 152 -15.11 -16.72 -20.53
N THR A 153 -14.87 -17.60 -19.57
CA THR A 153 -15.80 -18.69 -19.23
C THR A 153 -17.10 -18.16 -18.65
N LEU A 154 -17.01 -17.15 -17.78
CA LEU A 154 -18.18 -16.47 -17.23
C LEU A 154 -19.02 -15.80 -18.32
N PHE A 155 -18.39 -15.07 -19.25
CA PHE A 155 -19.09 -14.47 -20.38
C PHE A 155 -19.77 -15.52 -21.27
N LYS A 156 -19.10 -16.65 -21.52
CA LYS A 156 -19.71 -17.77 -22.25
C LYS A 156 -20.92 -18.36 -21.50
N SER A 157 -20.78 -18.60 -20.20
CA SER A 157 -21.84 -19.15 -19.36
C SER A 157 -23.06 -18.23 -19.34
N LEU A 158 -22.85 -16.93 -19.15
CA LEU A 158 -23.92 -15.93 -19.16
C LEU A 158 -24.61 -15.85 -20.53
N LYS A 159 -23.85 -15.96 -21.63
CA LYS A 159 -24.41 -15.97 -22.99
C LYS A 159 -25.23 -17.25 -23.26
N GLU A 160 -24.77 -18.40 -22.79
CA GLU A 160 -25.53 -19.65 -22.90
C GLU A 160 -26.84 -19.58 -22.11
N GLU A 161 -26.78 -19.01 -20.90
CA GLU A 161 -27.95 -18.83 -20.05
C GLU A 161 -28.95 -17.81 -20.62
N ALA A 162 -28.49 -16.69 -21.18
CA ALA A 162 -29.35 -15.74 -21.90
C ALA A 162 -30.07 -16.40 -23.09
N ASN A 163 -29.33 -17.21 -23.87
CA ASN A 163 -29.88 -17.93 -25.01
C ASN A 163 -30.88 -19.03 -24.58
N ARG A 164 -30.67 -19.66 -23.41
CA ARG A 164 -31.65 -20.58 -22.80
C ARG A 164 -32.91 -19.87 -22.31
N MET A 165 -32.78 -18.63 -21.83
CA MET A 165 -33.91 -17.82 -21.37
C MET A 165 -34.63 -17.05 -22.49
N GLY A 166 -34.17 -17.16 -23.75
CA GLY A 166 -34.83 -16.55 -24.91
C GLY A 166 -34.74 -15.03 -24.98
N LEU A 167 -33.71 -14.44 -24.37
CA LEU A 167 -33.38 -13.00 -24.42
C LEU A 167 -32.38 -12.69 -25.52
#